data_AF-A0A9P4K0U9-F1
#
_entry.id   AF-A0A9P4K0U9-F1
#
_cell.length_a   1.000
_cell.length_b   1.000
_cell.length_c   1.000
_cell.angle_alpha   90.00
_cell.angle_beta   90.00
_cell.angle_gamma   90.00
#
_symmetry.space_group_name_H-M   'P 1'
#
loop_
_entity.id
_entity.type
_entity.pdbx_description
1 polymer ?
#
loop_
_entity_poly.entity_id
_entity_poly.type
_entity_poly.pdbx_seq_one_letter_code
_entity_poly.pdbx_strand_id
1 'polypeptide(L)'
;MSDDQDLHMNSIDVMPNVQKFLAEQGTTYNKHFCTNALCCGYHKFVDQGLNDDYLPIWLQDAGVNTHFVGKLLNEQGVKTYDKPHAKGWTNSNFLLQPGTYNYLNTTWSYNKTKPRSFPGQNAINVVTSTAEKPFFLSVAPAIPHVGIAANGSGAFVPVPVKKWADAFSNKSIPDTENFNPNEVRTIHNIFKVSASWIKNLPYQNETVVEANNELYRARLLVIAGIDDMISDLVSALEQHDILDNTYIVYTTDNSYHIGQRRLGPGKKRRYETDINIPMLIRRPSMPKNHSTNVVTTHTDLAFTFFRMLQLPDKKGLDGIAIPITQAAMDAQHIRPSEHVNIETWGTGSPSENPLLHEDDSINSEESETTRSKITGIQNNTYKALRLIGDRYSFYYSIWCTNEHELYDMTEDPYQMNNLVSKLTDASLMPKLAGTLLDRPLSQVVPRLDALLLVLKSCKERNCRDPWWALHRQGNVHSLVDALNPLYDEFYDRQAKVRFSKCTQGYLVEFEGPQTATPYPSK
;
A
#
# COMPACT_ATOMS: atom_id res chain seq x y z
N MET A 1 -9.56 8.81 -0.86
CA MET A 1 -8.28 8.10 -0.71
C MET A 1 -7.43 8.88 0.26
N SER A 2 -7.24 8.40 1.49
CA SER A 2 -6.34 9.04 2.47
C SER A 2 -4.87 8.69 2.21
N ASP A 3 -3.96 9.35 2.92
CA ASP A 3 -2.50 9.19 2.79
C ASP A 3 -1.90 8.55 4.05
N ASP A 4 -1.27 7.39 3.90
CA ASP A 4 -0.66 6.62 5.00
C ASP A 4 -1.66 6.15 6.07
N GLN A 5 -2.90 5.79 5.74
CA GLN A 5 -3.84 5.34 6.76
C GLN A 5 -3.68 3.84 7.05
N ASP A 6 -3.52 3.47 8.33
CA ASP A 6 -3.36 2.06 8.68
C ASP A 6 -4.68 1.29 8.71
N LEU A 7 -4.63 -0.01 8.45
CA LEU A 7 -5.72 -0.94 8.79
C LEU A 7 -5.50 -1.62 10.15
N HIS A 8 -4.24 -1.88 10.49
CA HIS A 8 -3.84 -2.79 11.58
C HIS A 8 -3.50 -2.09 12.90
N MET A 9 -3.64 -0.77 12.99
CA MET A 9 -3.46 0.00 14.23
C MET A 9 -4.72 0.79 14.59
N ASN A 10 -5.90 0.21 14.32
CA ASN A 10 -7.21 0.71 14.76
C ASN A 10 -7.61 2.09 14.21
N SER A 11 -7.04 2.56 13.09
CA SER A 11 -7.46 3.84 12.51
C SER A 11 -8.94 3.87 12.11
N ILE A 12 -9.47 2.75 11.62
CA ILE A 12 -10.84 2.62 11.14
C ILE A 12 -11.86 2.57 12.31
N ASP A 13 -11.41 2.16 13.51
CA ASP A 13 -12.26 2.09 14.70
C ASP A 13 -12.62 3.47 15.25
N VAL A 14 -11.80 4.49 14.97
CA VAL A 14 -12.06 5.88 15.38
C VAL A 14 -12.84 6.66 14.32
N MET A 15 -13.39 5.99 13.31
CA MET A 15 -14.13 6.59 12.20
C MET A 15 -15.60 6.13 12.16
N PRO A 16 -16.44 6.57 13.11
CA PRO A 16 -17.83 6.14 13.20
C PRO A 16 -18.68 6.50 11.97
N ASN A 17 -18.38 7.59 11.25
CA ASN A 17 -19.11 7.94 10.03
C ASN A 17 -18.72 7.03 8.86
N VAL A 18 -17.46 6.62 8.74
CA VAL A 18 -17.07 5.57 7.79
C VAL A 18 -17.80 4.26 8.08
N GLN A 19 -17.87 3.85 9.36
CA GLN A 19 -18.63 2.66 9.74
C GLN A 19 -20.11 2.77 9.34
N LYS A 20 -20.76 3.84 9.79
CA LYS A 20 -22.19 4.09 9.58
C LYS A 20 -22.56 4.24 8.11
N PHE A 21 -21.84 5.08 7.37
CA PHE A 21 -22.25 5.47 6.01
C PHE A 21 -21.69 4.56 4.93
N LEU A 22 -20.58 3.87 5.18
CA LEU A 22 -19.91 3.02 4.19
C LEU A 22 -19.97 1.54 4.55
N ALA A 23 -19.49 1.14 5.74
CA ALA A 23 -19.45 -0.27 6.12
C ALA A 23 -20.86 -0.86 6.29
N GLU A 24 -21.71 -0.24 7.10
CA GLU A 24 -23.09 -0.70 7.35
C GLU A 24 -23.97 -0.63 6.10
N GLN A 25 -23.68 0.28 5.18
CA GLN A 25 -24.44 0.48 3.93
C GLN A 25 -23.78 -0.13 2.69
N GLY A 26 -22.71 -0.92 2.88
CA GLY A 26 -21.91 -1.44 1.78
C GLY A 26 -21.12 -2.68 2.17
N THR A 27 -20.00 -2.86 1.46
CA THR A 27 -19.12 -4.02 1.60
C THR A 27 -17.70 -3.60 1.97
N THR A 28 -17.16 -4.23 3.01
CA THR A 28 -15.75 -4.12 3.43
C THR A 28 -14.92 -5.23 2.82
N TYR A 29 -13.81 -4.88 2.17
CA TYR A 29 -12.87 -5.82 1.56
C TYR A 29 -11.63 -5.95 2.46
N ASN A 30 -11.60 -7.01 3.29
CA ASN A 30 -10.56 -7.16 4.31
C ASN A 30 -9.18 -7.43 3.72
N LYS A 31 -9.14 -7.96 2.49
CA LYS A 31 -7.92 -8.38 1.77
C LYS A 31 -7.67 -7.51 0.55
N HIS A 32 -7.71 -6.19 0.76
CA HIS A 32 -7.25 -5.20 -0.22
C HIS A 32 -5.80 -4.80 0.05
N PHE A 33 -4.99 -4.71 -1.01
CA PHE A 33 -3.57 -4.46 -0.91
C PHE A 33 -3.07 -3.36 -1.85
N CYS A 34 -2.16 -2.52 -1.37
CA CYS A 34 -1.33 -1.71 -2.27
C CYS A 34 -0.20 -2.59 -2.85
N THR A 35 0.19 -2.33 -4.10
CA THR A 35 1.29 -3.06 -4.76
C THR A 35 2.67 -2.44 -4.48
N ASN A 36 2.69 -1.23 -3.90
CA ASN A 36 3.87 -0.54 -3.41
C ASN A 36 3.45 0.37 -2.25
N ALA A 37 4.08 0.22 -1.09
CA ALA A 37 3.80 1.01 0.11
C ALA A 37 4.51 2.38 0.08
N LEU A 38 4.40 3.10 -1.05
CA LEU A 38 5.01 4.41 -1.25
C LEU A 38 4.23 5.24 -2.29
N CYS A 39 4.09 6.54 -2.04
CA CYS A 39 3.53 7.48 -3.00
C CYS A 39 4.45 7.73 -4.21
N CYS A 40 3.86 7.93 -5.38
CA CYS A 40 4.56 8.22 -6.63
C CYS A 40 4.97 9.71 -6.79
N GLY A 41 5.97 9.97 -7.63
CA GLY A 41 6.50 11.31 -7.93
C GLY A 41 6.02 11.87 -9.28
N TYR A 42 5.68 13.16 -9.31
CA TYR A 42 5.09 13.85 -10.46
C TYR A 42 6.05 13.96 -11.65
N HIS A 43 7.32 14.25 -11.40
CA HIS A 43 8.32 14.35 -12.46
C HIS A 43 8.45 13.04 -13.22
N LYS A 44 8.63 11.93 -12.50
CA LYS A 44 8.74 10.61 -13.11
C LYS A 44 7.47 10.20 -13.87
N PHE A 45 6.30 10.53 -13.31
CA PHE A 45 5.00 10.31 -13.95
C PHE A 45 4.90 11.03 -15.31
N VAL A 46 5.32 12.29 -15.38
CA VAL A 46 5.36 13.05 -16.63
C VAL A 46 6.42 12.49 -17.58
N ASP A 47 7.65 12.26 -17.11
CA ASP A 47 8.78 11.82 -17.93
C ASP A 47 8.54 10.44 -18.58
N GLN A 48 7.73 9.59 -17.94
CA GLN A 48 7.33 8.29 -18.48
C GLN A 48 6.13 8.35 -19.44
N GLY A 49 5.60 9.55 -19.72
CA GLY A 49 4.42 9.73 -20.58
C GLY A 49 3.11 9.30 -19.93
N LEU A 50 3.08 9.02 -18.62
CA LEU A 50 1.87 8.57 -17.93
C LEU A 50 0.82 9.70 -17.81
N ASN A 51 1.25 10.96 -17.88
CA ASN A 51 0.33 12.10 -17.99
C ASN A 51 -0.47 12.12 -19.31
N ASP A 52 -0.21 11.20 -20.24
CA ASP A 52 -0.96 11.01 -21.48
C ASP A 52 -1.80 9.73 -21.49
N ASP A 53 -1.61 8.83 -20.52
CA ASP A 53 -2.24 7.50 -20.50
C ASP A 53 -2.53 7.05 -19.06
N TYR A 54 -3.54 7.66 -18.45
CA TYR A 54 -3.99 7.31 -17.10
C TYR A 54 -5.49 7.56 -16.90
N LEU A 55 -6.03 6.97 -15.82
CA LEU A 55 -7.47 6.87 -15.53
C LEU A 55 -8.34 8.10 -15.90
N PRO A 56 -8.04 9.34 -15.46
CA PRO A 56 -8.91 10.48 -15.74
C PRO A 56 -9.01 10.80 -17.24
N ILE A 57 -7.97 10.57 -18.04
CA ILE A 57 -8.05 10.69 -19.50
C ILE A 57 -9.00 9.65 -20.07
N TRP A 58 -8.84 8.39 -19.66
CA TRP A 58 -9.67 7.29 -20.16
C TRP A 58 -11.16 7.49 -19.82
N LEU A 59 -11.46 8.08 -18.67
CA LEU A 59 -12.82 8.42 -18.25
C LEU A 59 -13.39 9.59 -19.07
N GLN A 60 -12.60 10.62 -19.34
CA GLN A 60 -13.03 11.74 -20.20
C GLN A 60 -13.30 11.29 -21.64
N ASP A 61 -12.44 10.43 -22.20
CA ASP A 61 -12.65 9.84 -23.54
C ASP A 61 -13.95 9.02 -23.60
N ALA A 62 -14.39 8.49 -22.46
CA ALA A 62 -15.65 7.77 -22.31
C ALA A 62 -16.85 8.68 -21.95
N GLY A 63 -16.67 10.00 -21.94
CA GLY A 63 -17.73 10.98 -21.69
C GLY A 63 -18.05 11.25 -20.22
N VAL A 64 -17.14 10.92 -19.29
CA VAL A 64 -17.30 11.17 -17.85
C VAL A 64 -16.53 12.42 -17.44
N ASN A 65 -17.18 13.34 -16.72
CA ASN A 65 -16.52 14.52 -16.18
C ASN A 65 -15.67 14.15 -14.96
N THR A 66 -14.40 14.47 -15.01
CA THR A 66 -13.41 14.08 -14.00
C THR A 66 -13.05 15.25 -13.11
N HIS A 67 -13.12 15.03 -11.80
CA HIS A 67 -12.90 16.04 -10.79
C HIS A 67 -11.88 15.52 -9.76
N PHE A 68 -10.96 16.38 -9.35
CA PHE A 68 -9.94 16.05 -8.37
C PHE A 68 -9.83 17.11 -7.30
N VAL A 69 -9.71 16.71 -6.04
CA VAL A 69 -9.34 17.60 -4.94
C VAL A 69 -8.34 16.89 -4.02
N GLY A 70 -7.18 17.53 -3.80
CA GLY A 70 -6.17 17.05 -2.86
C GLY A 70 -4.81 16.83 -3.50
N LYS A 71 -4.01 15.94 -2.91
CA LYS A 71 -2.66 15.60 -3.37
C LYS A 71 -2.75 14.60 -4.52
N LEU A 72 -2.26 14.98 -5.70
CA LEU A 72 -2.18 14.07 -6.84
C LEU A 72 -0.94 13.18 -6.75
N LEU A 73 0.25 13.77 -6.71
CA LEU A 73 1.54 13.08 -6.65
C LEU A 73 2.56 13.93 -5.88
N ASN A 74 3.59 13.29 -5.32
CA ASN A 74 4.73 14.01 -4.74
C ASN A 74 5.42 14.88 -5.79
N GLU A 75 6.05 15.98 -5.38
CA GLU A 75 6.80 16.90 -6.27
C GLU A 75 5.94 17.70 -7.26
N GLN A 76 4.61 17.51 -7.26
CA GLN A 76 3.71 18.48 -7.85
C GLN A 76 3.63 19.71 -6.93
N GLY A 77 4.24 20.81 -7.37
CA GLY A 77 4.45 22.00 -6.55
C GLY A 77 4.13 23.29 -7.26
N VAL A 78 4.23 24.39 -6.53
CA VAL A 78 3.92 25.75 -7.02
C VAL A 78 4.72 26.19 -8.26
N LYS A 79 5.81 25.49 -8.60
CA LYS A 79 6.64 25.73 -9.78
C LYS A 79 6.38 24.77 -10.95
N THR A 80 5.73 23.63 -10.68
CA THR A 80 5.60 22.48 -11.60
C THR A 80 4.15 22.11 -11.93
N TYR A 81 3.17 22.63 -11.18
CA TYR A 81 1.74 22.32 -11.30
C TYR A 81 1.13 22.58 -12.70
N ASP A 82 1.76 23.45 -13.50
CA ASP A 82 1.35 23.81 -14.86
C ASP A 82 2.41 23.45 -15.92
N LYS A 83 3.44 22.67 -15.56
CA LYS A 83 4.60 22.34 -16.44
C LYS A 83 4.96 20.84 -16.47
N PRO A 84 4.27 20.01 -17.26
CA PRO A 84 2.95 20.28 -17.84
C PRO A 84 1.89 20.25 -16.74
N HIS A 85 0.70 20.75 -17.06
CA HIS A 85 -0.47 20.51 -16.21
C HIS A 85 -0.90 19.04 -16.31
N ALA A 86 -1.44 18.49 -15.21
CA ALA A 86 -1.99 17.14 -15.19
C ALA A 86 -3.21 17.09 -16.13
N LYS A 87 -3.20 16.18 -17.12
CA LYS A 87 -4.25 16.10 -18.14
C LYS A 87 -5.46 15.31 -17.65
N GLY A 88 -6.57 15.34 -18.38
CA GLY A 88 -7.70 14.46 -18.11
C GLY A 88 -8.64 14.93 -17.01
N TRP A 89 -8.50 16.14 -16.46
CA TRP A 89 -9.38 16.68 -15.41
C TRP A 89 -10.29 17.79 -15.96
N THR A 90 -11.60 17.63 -15.83
CA THR A 90 -12.60 18.67 -16.16
C THR A 90 -12.45 19.85 -15.20
N ASN A 91 -12.26 19.56 -13.91
CA ASN A 91 -11.90 20.53 -12.87
C ASN A 91 -10.93 19.88 -11.87
N SER A 92 -10.00 20.65 -11.34
CA SER A 92 -8.98 20.15 -10.41
C SER A 92 -8.60 21.17 -9.36
N ASN A 93 -8.65 20.79 -8.10
CA ASN A 93 -8.14 21.52 -6.96
C ASN A 93 -6.91 20.78 -6.41
N PHE A 94 -5.74 21.06 -6.99
CA PHE A 94 -4.51 20.37 -6.63
C PHE A 94 -3.88 20.99 -5.38
N LEU A 95 -3.56 20.14 -4.41
CA LEU A 95 -2.79 20.46 -3.23
C LEU A 95 -1.29 20.36 -3.56
N LEU A 96 -0.60 21.49 -3.50
CA LEU A 96 0.74 21.67 -4.06
C LEU A 96 1.82 21.82 -3.01
N GLN A 97 2.98 21.24 -3.30
CA GLN A 97 4.19 21.47 -2.52
C GLN A 97 4.70 22.92 -2.68
N PRO A 98 5.25 23.54 -1.61
CA PRO A 98 5.60 22.93 -0.33
C PRO A 98 4.46 22.89 0.71
N GLY A 99 3.24 23.32 0.36
CA GLY A 99 2.11 23.37 1.27
C GLY A 99 1.38 22.04 1.49
N THR A 100 1.69 20.99 0.72
CA THR A 100 0.94 19.71 0.73
C THR A 100 0.76 19.10 2.11
N TYR A 101 1.83 19.05 2.90
CA TYR A 101 1.82 18.45 4.23
C TYR A 101 1.80 19.50 5.35
N ASN A 102 1.52 20.77 5.02
CA ASN A 102 1.44 21.83 6.01
C ASN A 102 0.01 21.95 6.51
N TYR A 103 -0.28 21.28 7.62
CA TYR A 103 -1.62 21.20 8.23
C TYR A 103 -2.29 22.54 8.51
N LEU A 104 -1.53 23.63 8.66
CA LEU A 104 -2.04 24.97 8.99
C LEU A 104 -1.75 26.02 7.92
N ASN A 105 -1.17 25.64 6.79
CA ASN A 105 -0.89 26.56 5.68
C ASN A 105 -0.75 25.79 4.36
N THR A 106 -1.81 25.07 4.00
CA THR A 106 -1.87 24.34 2.74
C THR A 106 -1.85 25.30 1.55
N THR A 107 -1.36 24.81 0.40
CA THR A 107 -1.25 25.61 -0.84
C THR A 107 -1.94 24.89 -1.98
N TRP A 108 -2.82 25.59 -2.70
CA TRP A 108 -3.71 24.98 -3.68
C TRP A 108 -3.69 25.72 -5.02
N SER A 109 -3.81 25.01 -6.13
CA SER A 109 -4.23 25.57 -7.42
C SER A 109 -5.66 25.12 -7.70
N TYR A 110 -6.57 26.09 -7.82
CA TYR A 110 -7.99 25.84 -8.14
C TYR A 110 -8.21 25.99 -9.63
N ASN A 111 -8.56 24.92 -10.32
CA ASN A 111 -8.83 24.88 -11.75
C ASN A 111 -7.83 25.70 -12.62
N LYS A 112 -6.55 25.30 -12.62
CA LYS A 112 -5.48 25.95 -13.41
C LYS A 112 -5.20 27.41 -13.03
N THR A 113 -5.71 27.90 -11.90
CA THR A 113 -5.34 29.21 -11.37
C THR A 113 -3.99 29.17 -10.66
N LYS A 114 -3.42 30.35 -10.44
CA LYS A 114 -2.15 30.48 -9.70
C LYS A 114 -2.30 29.92 -8.27
N PRO A 115 -1.24 29.30 -7.72
CA PRO A 115 -1.28 28.76 -6.37
C PRO A 115 -1.64 29.81 -5.32
N ARG A 116 -2.48 29.43 -4.36
CA ARG A 116 -2.90 30.23 -3.20
C ARG A 116 -2.70 29.43 -1.92
N SER A 117 -2.09 30.05 -0.92
CA SER A 117 -1.92 29.46 0.42
C SER A 117 -3.00 29.92 1.39
N PHE A 118 -3.27 29.13 2.43
CA PHE A 118 -4.28 29.40 3.46
C PHE A 118 -3.68 29.39 4.87
N PRO A 119 -2.94 30.43 5.28
CA PRO A 119 -2.32 30.49 6.60
C PRO A 119 -3.37 30.46 7.72
N GLY A 120 -3.12 29.65 8.74
CA GLY A 120 -3.98 29.49 9.91
C GLY A 120 -5.21 28.61 9.69
N GLN A 121 -5.50 28.17 8.46
CA GLN A 121 -6.62 27.28 8.19
C GLN A 121 -6.17 25.82 8.23
N ASN A 122 -6.92 24.98 8.95
CA ASN A 122 -6.63 23.56 9.02
C ASN A 122 -6.85 22.89 7.64
N ALA A 123 -5.96 21.97 7.27
CA ALA A 123 -5.98 21.26 5.99
C ALA A 123 -7.31 20.56 5.68
N ILE A 124 -8.03 20.07 6.69
CA ILE A 124 -9.35 19.44 6.53
C ILE A 124 -10.40 20.43 6.03
N ASN A 125 -10.35 21.68 6.50
CA ASN A 125 -11.40 22.67 6.28
C ASN A 125 -11.34 23.38 4.91
N VAL A 126 -10.29 23.15 4.13
CA VAL A 126 -10.06 23.80 2.83
C VAL A 126 -10.30 22.89 1.63
N VAL A 127 -10.64 21.62 1.89
CA VAL A 127 -10.99 20.63 0.86
C VAL A 127 -12.39 20.94 0.35
N THR A 128 -12.49 21.47 -0.87
CA THR A 128 -13.77 21.76 -1.52
C THR A 128 -13.76 21.26 -2.95
N SER A 129 -14.93 20.86 -3.45
CA SER A 129 -15.10 20.39 -4.83
C SER A 129 -16.48 20.70 -5.37
N THR A 130 -16.57 20.80 -6.68
CA THR A 130 -17.82 20.73 -7.44
C THR A 130 -17.75 19.56 -8.41
N ALA A 131 -18.89 19.04 -8.85
CA ALA A 131 -18.94 17.95 -9.81
C ALA A 131 -20.14 18.10 -10.76
N GLU A 132 -19.89 17.87 -12.05
CA GLU A 132 -20.91 17.87 -13.11
C GLU A 132 -21.20 16.46 -13.60
N LYS A 133 -22.48 16.07 -13.67
CA LYS A 133 -22.89 14.70 -14.07
C LYS A 133 -22.65 14.42 -15.56
N PRO A 134 -22.36 13.16 -15.95
CA PRO A 134 -21.89 12.07 -15.07
C PRO A 134 -20.48 12.38 -14.57
N PHE A 135 -20.20 12.15 -13.29
CA PHE A 135 -18.93 12.54 -12.68
C PHE A 135 -18.13 11.35 -12.15
N PHE A 136 -16.81 11.52 -12.17
CA PHE A 136 -15.86 10.83 -11.29
C PHE A 136 -15.19 11.89 -10.43
N LEU A 137 -15.27 11.76 -9.10
CA LEU A 137 -14.66 12.68 -8.15
C LEU A 137 -13.67 11.92 -7.27
N SER A 138 -12.40 12.33 -7.29
CA SER A 138 -11.38 11.85 -6.38
C SER A 138 -11.09 12.89 -5.30
N VAL A 139 -11.27 12.50 -4.04
CA VAL A 139 -10.92 13.28 -2.85
C VAL A 139 -9.71 12.64 -2.18
N ALA A 140 -8.58 13.32 -2.19
CA ALA A 140 -7.27 12.79 -1.79
C ALA A 140 -6.53 13.69 -0.78
N PRO A 141 -7.01 13.82 0.47
CA PRO A 141 -6.30 14.58 1.48
C PRO A 141 -4.94 13.95 1.79
N ALA A 142 -3.92 14.76 2.07
CA ALA A 142 -2.58 14.29 2.45
C ALA A 142 -2.50 13.88 3.94
N ILE A 143 -3.59 13.40 4.51
CA ILE A 143 -3.77 13.07 5.93
C ILE A 143 -4.03 11.55 6.03
N PRO A 144 -3.54 10.83 7.05
CA PRO A 144 -2.79 11.26 8.25
C PRO A 144 -1.25 11.35 8.15
N HIS A 145 -0.67 11.54 6.97
CA HIS A 145 0.79 11.76 6.81
C HIS A 145 1.37 12.74 7.86
N VAL A 146 2.62 12.52 8.27
CA VAL A 146 3.33 13.47 9.15
C VAL A 146 3.39 14.87 8.53
N GLY A 147 3.32 15.92 9.35
CA GLY A 147 3.41 17.28 8.86
C GLY A 147 4.81 17.59 8.32
N ILE A 148 4.91 18.37 7.24
CA ILE A 148 6.20 18.86 6.72
C ILE A 148 6.16 20.37 6.62
N ALA A 149 7.09 21.04 7.29
CA ALA A 149 7.14 22.50 7.32
C ALA A 149 7.55 23.06 5.94
N ALA A 150 6.73 23.98 5.41
CA ALA A 150 6.92 24.53 4.08
C ALA A 150 8.21 25.36 3.91
N ASN A 151 8.78 25.84 5.02
CA ASN A 151 10.07 26.54 5.08
C ASN A 151 11.28 25.59 5.09
N GLY A 152 11.04 24.26 5.09
CA GLY A 152 12.09 23.24 5.15
C GLY A 152 12.65 23.01 6.55
N SER A 153 11.99 23.47 7.63
CA SER A 153 12.46 23.26 9.01
C SER A 153 12.27 21.83 9.53
N GLY A 154 11.80 20.90 8.70
CA GLY A 154 11.64 19.49 9.04
C GLY A 154 10.18 19.04 9.16
N ALA A 155 10.01 17.82 9.66
CA ALA A 155 8.71 17.23 9.94
C ALA A 155 8.17 17.69 11.30
N PHE A 156 6.85 17.63 11.50
CA PHE A 156 6.17 17.94 12.75
C PHE A 156 4.94 17.04 12.95
N VAL A 157 4.46 16.92 14.18
CA VAL A 157 3.30 16.08 14.50
C VAL A 157 2.03 16.57 13.76
N PRO A 158 1.19 15.68 13.23
CA PRO A 158 -0.07 16.07 12.59
C PRO A 158 -0.92 16.98 13.49
N VAL A 159 -1.52 18.03 12.92
CA VAL A 159 -2.30 19.02 13.68
C VAL A 159 -3.80 18.82 13.44
N PRO A 160 -4.58 18.42 14.45
CA PRO A 160 -6.00 18.17 14.29
C PRO A 160 -6.83 19.45 14.18
N VAL A 161 -8.08 19.29 13.75
CA VAL A 161 -9.09 20.33 13.94
C VAL A 161 -9.40 20.49 15.44
N LYS A 162 -9.71 21.71 15.87
CA LYS A 162 -9.91 22.05 17.29
C LYS A 162 -10.92 21.15 18.01
N LYS A 163 -11.97 20.71 17.29
CA LYS A 163 -13.02 19.80 17.80
C LYS A 163 -12.45 18.51 18.40
N TRP A 164 -11.38 17.97 17.81
CA TRP A 164 -10.79 16.69 18.20
C TRP A 164 -9.54 16.84 19.08
N ALA A 165 -9.11 18.05 19.42
CA ALA A 165 -7.81 18.29 20.05
C ALA A 165 -7.57 17.50 21.36
N ASP A 166 -8.65 17.23 22.12
CA ASP A 166 -8.58 16.54 23.41
C ASP A 166 -9.04 15.06 23.33
N ALA A 167 -9.30 14.54 22.13
CA ALA A 167 -9.72 13.15 21.95
C ALA A 167 -8.54 12.16 22.10
N PHE A 168 -8.86 10.88 22.27
CA PHE A 168 -7.91 9.75 22.20
C PHE A 168 -6.67 9.84 23.12
N SER A 169 -6.69 10.66 24.18
CA SER A 169 -5.57 10.79 25.12
C SER A 169 -5.20 9.47 25.81
N ASN A 170 -6.18 8.57 25.97
CA ASN A 170 -6.02 7.23 26.53
C ASN A 170 -5.64 6.15 25.51
N LYS A 171 -5.46 6.49 24.23
CA LYS A 171 -5.06 5.52 23.19
C LYS A 171 -3.53 5.37 23.16
N SER A 172 -3.09 4.15 22.96
CA SER A 172 -1.70 3.77 22.68
C SER A 172 -1.66 2.89 21.45
N ILE A 173 -0.47 2.75 20.86
CA ILE A 173 -0.24 1.78 19.79
C ILE A 173 -0.69 0.39 20.28
N PRO A 174 -1.37 -0.42 19.47
CA PRO A 174 -1.77 -1.76 19.87
C PRO A 174 -0.57 -2.63 20.26
N ASP A 175 -0.60 -3.17 21.48
CA ASP A 175 0.39 -4.10 22.01
C ASP A 175 0.19 -5.49 21.39
N THR A 176 0.70 -5.63 20.16
CA THR A 176 0.65 -6.85 19.34
C THR A 176 1.96 -7.61 19.46
N GLU A 177 2.00 -8.90 19.10
CA GLU A 177 3.22 -9.72 19.25
C GLU A 177 4.43 -9.16 18.50
N ASN A 178 4.19 -8.52 17.34
CA ASN A 178 5.23 -7.86 16.59
C ASN A 178 5.50 -6.41 17.03
N PHE A 179 4.82 -5.85 18.03
CA PHE A 179 5.15 -4.52 18.53
C PHE A 179 6.43 -4.56 19.37
N ASN A 180 7.51 -3.92 18.87
CA ASN A 180 8.81 -3.83 19.52
C ASN A 180 9.27 -5.13 20.25
N PRO A 181 9.32 -6.29 19.58
CA PRO A 181 9.54 -7.57 20.23
C PRO A 181 10.92 -7.61 20.89
N ASN A 182 10.98 -7.96 22.17
CA ASN A 182 12.23 -8.27 22.85
C ASN A 182 12.78 -9.61 22.31
N GLU A 183 14.10 -9.77 22.24
CA GLU A 183 14.75 -11.04 21.84
C GLU A 183 14.34 -12.20 22.77
N VAL A 184 13.83 -11.87 23.96
CA VAL A 184 13.44 -12.81 25.01
C VAL A 184 11.92 -12.90 25.14
N ARG A 185 11.24 -13.52 24.17
CA ARG A 185 9.95 -14.19 24.39
C ARG A 185 9.50 -15.05 23.21
N THR A 186 10.11 -16.23 23.04
CA THR A 186 9.41 -17.50 22.79
C THR A 186 10.37 -18.68 22.93
N ILE A 187 9.81 -19.84 23.26
CA ILE A 187 10.40 -21.03 23.90
C ILE A 187 11.51 -21.76 23.10
N HIS A 188 12.02 -21.22 21.99
CA HIS A 188 12.97 -21.95 21.12
C HIS A 188 14.23 -21.19 20.65
N ASN A 189 14.65 -20.10 21.32
CA ASN A 189 15.93 -19.40 21.12
C ASN A 189 16.18 -18.81 19.70
N ILE A 190 16.31 -17.48 19.67
CA ILE A 190 16.58 -16.61 18.52
C ILE A 190 15.40 -16.51 17.55
N PHE A 191 14.60 -15.47 17.78
CA PHE A 191 13.74 -14.90 16.76
C PHE A 191 14.54 -14.65 15.46
N LYS A 192 14.29 -15.46 14.43
CA LYS A 192 14.84 -15.22 13.09
C LYS A 192 13.87 -14.30 12.35
N VAL A 193 13.72 -13.08 12.86
CA VAL A 193 12.57 -12.21 12.56
C VAL A 193 12.55 -11.83 11.08
N SER A 194 13.68 -11.40 10.54
CA SER A 194 13.72 -10.63 9.29
C SER A 194 14.96 -10.92 8.45
N ALA A 195 15.03 -10.37 7.25
CA ALA A 195 16.24 -10.26 6.46
C ALA A 195 16.65 -8.81 6.17
N SER A 196 17.74 -8.63 5.42
CA SER A 196 18.36 -7.33 5.13
C SER A 196 18.67 -6.55 6.43
N TRP A 197 18.55 -5.23 6.40
CA TRP A 197 18.85 -4.34 7.52
C TRP A 197 17.86 -4.46 8.69
N ILE A 198 16.64 -4.96 8.46
CA ILE A 198 15.59 -5.06 9.50
C ILE A 198 16.00 -6.03 10.61
N LYS A 199 16.77 -7.07 10.29
CA LYS A 199 17.24 -8.05 11.28
C LYS A 199 18.19 -7.46 12.32
N ASN A 200 18.74 -6.27 12.05
CA ASN A 200 19.71 -5.58 12.92
C ASN A 200 19.08 -4.42 13.69
N LEU A 201 17.75 -4.25 13.66
CA LEU A 201 17.11 -3.13 14.34
C LEU A 201 17.22 -3.26 15.86
N PRO A 202 17.64 -2.19 16.55
CA PRO A 202 17.73 -2.18 18.00
C PRO A 202 16.32 -2.21 18.62
N TYR A 203 16.24 -2.77 19.82
CA TYR A 203 15.04 -2.65 20.64
C TYR A 203 14.77 -1.16 20.96
N GLN A 204 13.50 -0.74 20.85
CA GLN A 204 13.11 0.64 21.15
C GLN A 204 12.93 0.81 22.67
N ASN A 205 13.66 1.75 23.27
CA ASN A 205 13.52 2.05 24.69
C ASN A 205 12.19 2.78 25.00
N GLU A 206 11.86 2.95 26.28
CA GLU A 206 10.61 3.58 26.72
C GLU A 206 10.42 5.00 26.18
N THR A 207 11.49 5.79 26.07
CA THR A 207 11.44 7.15 25.49
C THR A 207 10.98 7.13 24.02
N VAL A 208 11.54 6.21 23.23
CA VAL A 208 11.14 6.03 21.82
C VAL A 208 9.71 5.53 21.72
N VAL A 209 9.32 4.58 22.58
CA VAL A 209 7.95 4.04 22.62
C VAL A 209 6.93 5.14 22.98
N GLU A 210 7.22 6.00 23.94
CA GLU A 210 6.29 7.09 24.30
C GLU A 210 6.18 8.15 23.21
N ALA A 211 7.30 8.54 22.58
CA ALA A 211 7.26 9.43 21.42
C ALA A 211 6.46 8.83 20.25
N ASN A 212 6.52 7.50 20.08
CA ASN A 212 5.70 6.79 19.10
C ASN A 212 4.21 6.80 19.48
N ASN A 213 3.87 6.64 20.77
CA ASN A 213 2.48 6.75 21.25
C ASN A 213 1.93 8.16 21.05
N GLU A 214 2.74 9.20 21.27
CA GLU A 214 2.33 10.59 21.00
C GLU A 214 2.03 10.81 19.51
N LEU A 215 2.90 10.35 18.62
CA LEU A 215 2.65 10.41 17.18
C LEU A 215 1.38 9.62 16.78
N TYR A 216 1.21 8.43 17.33
CA TYR A 216 0.03 7.59 17.08
C TYR A 216 -1.27 8.32 17.49
N ARG A 217 -1.31 8.90 18.69
CA ARG A 217 -2.45 9.72 19.14
C ARG A 217 -2.70 10.89 18.18
N ALA A 218 -1.67 11.66 17.83
CA ALA A 218 -1.79 12.79 16.90
C ALA A 218 -2.37 12.38 15.54
N ARG A 219 -1.98 11.20 15.02
CA ARG A 219 -2.53 10.63 13.79
C ARG A 219 -4.01 10.27 13.93
N LEU A 220 -4.43 9.63 15.04
CA LEU A 220 -5.85 9.35 15.29
C LEU A 220 -6.70 10.64 15.33
N LEU A 221 -6.17 11.73 15.91
CA LEU A 221 -6.88 13.01 15.98
C LEU A 221 -7.17 13.59 14.58
N VAL A 222 -6.23 13.49 13.64
CA VAL A 222 -6.44 13.97 12.27
C VAL A 222 -7.28 12.99 11.43
N ILE A 223 -7.25 11.69 11.74
CA ILE A 223 -8.14 10.68 11.14
C ILE A 223 -9.60 10.96 11.49
N ALA A 224 -9.91 11.32 12.73
CA ALA A 224 -11.27 11.72 13.12
C ALA A 224 -11.76 12.96 12.34
N GLY A 225 -10.85 13.82 11.90
CA GLY A 225 -11.16 14.90 10.98
C GLY A 225 -11.49 14.43 9.55
N ILE A 226 -10.85 13.36 9.06
CA ILE A 226 -11.26 12.70 7.80
C ILE A 226 -12.66 12.10 7.96
N ASP A 227 -12.98 11.52 9.11
CA ASP A 227 -14.30 10.95 9.38
C ASP A 227 -15.42 12.02 9.29
N ASP A 228 -15.17 13.23 9.83
CA ASP A 228 -16.05 14.38 9.64
C ASP A 228 -16.22 14.74 8.14
N MET A 229 -15.14 14.73 7.36
CA MET A 229 -15.22 14.97 5.90
C MET A 229 -16.09 13.95 5.17
N ILE A 230 -16.09 12.68 5.62
CA ILE A 230 -16.96 11.64 5.05
C ILE A 230 -18.43 11.94 5.38
N SER A 231 -18.73 12.37 6.60
CA SER A 231 -20.09 12.81 6.97
C SER A 231 -20.56 13.97 6.09
N ASP A 232 -19.72 14.98 5.88
CA ASP A 232 -20.04 16.14 5.06
C ASP A 232 -20.25 15.76 3.59
N LEU A 233 -19.41 14.88 3.04
CA LEU A 233 -19.54 14.37 1.68
C LEU A 233 -20.86 13.63 1.48
N VAL A 234 -21.20 12.71 2.39
CA VAL A 234 -22.45 11.94 2.30
C VAL A 234 -23.66 12.88 2.42
N SER A 235 -23.62 13.81 3.38
CA SER A 235 -24.67 14.81 3.57
C SER A 235 -24.87 15.67 2.33
N ALA A 236 -23.79 16.09 1.66
CA ALA A 236 -23.89 16.85 0.41
C ALA A 236 -24.53 16.01 -0.72
N LEU A 237 -24.17 14.73 -0.84
CA LEU A 237 -24.80 13.83 -1.82
C LEU A 237 -26.29 13.61 -1.56
N GLU A 238 -26.71 13.55 -0.29
CA GLU A 238 -28.12 13.46 0.12
C GLU A 238 -28.88 14.74 -0.18
N GLN A 239 -28.33 15.91 0.17
CA GLN A 239 -28.95 17.21 -0.10
C GLN A 239 -29.16 17.49 -1.60
N HIS A 240 -28.37 16.84 -2.44
CA HIS A 240 -28.48 16.93 -3.90
C HIS A 240 -29.26 15.76 -4.53
N ASP A 241 -29.87 14.88 -3.74
CA ASP A 241 -30.66 13.71 -4.17
C ASP A 241 -29.89 12.78 -5.14
N ILE A 242 -28.59 12.60 -4.91
CA ILE A 242 -27.71 11.79 -5.77
C ILE A 242 -26.99 10.67 -5.05
N LEU A 243 -27.10 10.59 -3.73
CA LEU A 243 -26.44 9.56 -2.93
C LEU A 243 -26.77 8.15 -3.43
N ASP A 244 -28.02 7.87 -3.78
CA ASP A 244 -28.44 6.52 -4.19
C ASP A 244 -27.92 6.10 -5.57
N ASN A 245 -27.55 7.07 -6.40
CA ASN A 245 -26.93 6.83 -7.70
C ASN A 245 -25.40 6.99 -7.68
N THR A 246 -24.80 7.13 -6.50
CA THR A 246 -23.36 7.36 -6.35
C THR A 246 -22.69 6.15 -5.68
N TYR A 247 -21.68 5.60 -6.35
CA TYR A 247 -20.72 4.71 -5.70
C TYR A 247 -19.77 5.56 -4.85
N ILE A 248 -19.60 5.20 -3.58
CA ILE A 248 -18.56 5.76 -2.71
C ILE A 248 -17.53 4.67 -2.48
N VAL A 249 -16.27 4.94 -2.86
CA VAL A 249 -15.13 4.05 -2.64
C VAL A 249 -14.16 4.73 -1.69
N TYR A 250 -13.89 4.08 -0.57
CA TYR A 250 -12.99 4.58 0.46
C TYR A 250 -11.81 3.63 0.63
N THR A 251 -10.60 4.18 0.54
CA THR A 251 -9.33 3.47 0.71
C THR A 251 -8.22 4.49 1.00
N THR A 252 -6.97 4.05 1.01
CA THR A 252 -5.76 4.85 1.22
C THR A 252 -4.70 4.43 0.20
N ASP A 253 -3.76 5.31 -0.15
CA ASP A 253 -2.72 5.01 -1.13
C ASP A 253 -1.69 3.96 -0.64
N ASN A 254 -1.43 3.94 0.67
CA ASN A 254 -0.55 3.01 1.37
C ASN A 254 -0.87 3.02 2.89
N SER A 255 -0.28 2.11 3.66
CA SER A 255 -0.46 2.05 5.13
C SER A 255 0.79 2.54 5.88
N TYR A 256 0.73 2.51 7.21
CA TYR A 256 1.77 3.03 8.10
C TYR A 256 2.03 2.05 9.25
N HIS A 257 3.28 1.91 9.66
CA HIS A 257 3.68 1.17 10.87
C HIS A 257 4.25 2.13 11.92
N ILE A 258 4.15 1.74 13.19
CA ILE A 258 4.69 2.47 14.34
C ILE A 258 5.18 1.43 15.37
N GLY A 259 6.45 1.04 15.30
CA GLY A 259 7.07 0.12 16.27
C GLY A 259 6.97 -1.37 15.92
N GLN A 260 6.11 -1.76 14.97
CA GLN A 260 6.04 -3.17 14.52
C GLN A 260 7.41 -3.63 14.00
N ARG A 261 7.87 -4.79 14.46
CA ARG A 261 9.18 -5.39 14.19
C ARG A 261 10.36 -4.47 14.50
N ARG A 262 10.21 -3.61 15.52
CA ARG A 262 11.17 -2.57 15.94
C ARG A 262 11.36 -1.45 14.90
N LEU A 263 10.54 -1.40 13.85
CA LEU A 263 10.59 -0.34 12.87
C LEU A 263 10.19 1.00 13.52
N GLY A 264 10.95 2.05 13.25
CA GLY A 264 10.49 3.41 13.53
C GLY A 264 9.26 3.75 12.68
N PRO A 265 8.46 4.76 13.06
CA PRO A 265 7.27 5.14 12.30
C PRO A 265 7.54 5.35 10.81
N GLY A 266 6.68 4.86 9.93
CA GLY A 266 6.85 5.08 8.49
C GLY A 266 6.10 4.09 7.61
N LYS A 267 6.59 3.96 6.37
CA LYS A 267 6.06 3.10 5.30
C LYS A 267 7.19 2.46 4.49
N LYS A 268 6.91 2.02 3.26
CA LYS A 268 7.85 1.34 2.33
C LYS A 268 8.25 -0.08 2.75
N ARG A 269 7.50 -0.70 3.66
CA ARG A 269 7.69 -2.09 4.06
C ARG A 269 6.65 -2.96 3.40
N ARG A 270 6.88 -4.23 3.55
CA ARG A 270 6.19 -5.33 2.87
C ARG A 270 5.35 -6.17 3.81
N TYR A 271 5.42 -5.87 5.10
CA TYR A 271 4.64 -6.55 6.12
C TYR A 271 3.17 -6.17 5.96
N GLU A 272 2.27 -7.04 6.41
CA GLU A 272 0.83 -6.86 6.30
C GLU A 272 0.40 -5.47 6.82
N THR A 273 1.07 -4.95 7.86
CA THR A 273 0.89 -3.59 8.41
C THR A 273 1.07 -2.47 7.39
N ASP A 274 1.91 -2.61 6.36
CA ASP A 274 2.19 -1.58 5.35
C ASP A 274 1.41 -1.78 4.05
N ILE A 275 1.04 -3.02 3.73
CA ILE A 275 0.50 -3.37 2.42
C ILE A 275 -1.00 -3.68 2.42
N ASN A 276 -1.56 -4.18 3.53
CA ASN A 276 -2.98 -4.45 3.65
C ASN A 276 -3.69 -3.21 4.19
N ILE A 277 -4.54 -2.63 3.35
CA ILE A 277 -5.09 -1.30 3.52
C ILE A 277 -6.62 -1.33 3.60
N PRO A 278 -7.26 -0.33 4.25
CA PRO A 278 -8.71 -0.23 4.27
C PRO A 278 -9.31 -0.16 2.87
N MET A 279 -10.42 -0.85 2.64
CA MET A 279 -11.18 -0.76 1.39
C MET A 279 -12.66 -1.02 1.64
N LEU A 280 -13.49 0.00 1.37
CA LEU A 280 -14.94 -0.05 1.53
C LEU A 280 -15.60 0.49 0.26
N ILE A 281 -16.63 -0.20 -0.20
CA ILE A 281 -17.45 0.25 -1.33
C ILE A 281 -18.92 0.28 -0.91
N ARG A 282 -19.56 1.42 -1.15
CA ARG A 282 -20.97 1.66 -0.84
C ARG A 282 -21.77 2.12 -2.06
N ARG A 283 -22.88 1.44 -2.30
CA ARG A 283 -24.01 1.87 -3.15
C ARG A 283 -25.26 1.08 -2.74
N PRO A 284 -26.49 1.63 -2.79
CA PRO A 284 -27.69 0.91 -2.33
C PRO A 284 -27.93 -0.46 -2.96
N SER A 285 -27.44 -0.71 -4.17
CA SER A 285 -27.56 -2.00 -4.88
C SER A 285 -26.58 -3.07 -4.40
N MET A 286 -25.63 -2.75 -3.52
CA MET A 286 -24.63 -3.68 -3.02
C MET A 286 -25.10 -4.36 -1.72
N PRO A 287 -24.54 -5.52 -1.36
CA PRO A 287 -24.74 -6.11 -0.04
C PRO A 287 -24.40 -5.08 1.06
N LYS A 288 -25.32 -4.93 2.01
CA LYS A 288 -25.19 -4.02 3.16
C LYS A 288 -24.60 -4.76 4.35
N ASN A 289 -23.81 -4.06 5.16
CA ASN A 289 -23.14 -4.61 6.33
C ASN A 289 -22.44 -5.94 6.02
N HIS A 290 -21.81 -5.99 4.85
CA HIS A 290 -21.16 -7.19 4.34
C HIS A 290 -19.65 -7.05 4.42
N SER A 291 -18.96 -8.16 4.60
CA SER A 291 -17.51 -8.22 4.64
C SER A 291 -17.04 -9.42 3.85
N THR A 292 -15.97 -9.24 3.08
CA THR A 292 -15.41 -10.27 2.21
C THR A 292 -13.90 -10.35 2.31
N ASN A 293 -13.37 -11.55 2.11
CA ASN A 293 -11.93 -11.84 2.08
C ASN A 293 -11.42 -12.03 0.64
N VAL A 294 -12.20 -11.66 -0.38
CA VAL A 294 -11.71 -11.62 -1.76
C VAL A 294 -10.46 -10.73 -1.82
N VAL A 295 -9.40 -11.30 -2.39
CA VAL A 295 -8.13 -10.62 -2.57
C VAL A 295 -8.25 -9.61 -3.70
N THR A 296 -7.90 -8.37 -3.42
CA THR A 296 -7.98 -7.27 -4.38
C THR A 296 -6.79 -6.34 -4.20
N THR A 297 -6.51 -5.51 -5.21
CA THR A 297 -5.36 -4.62 -5.22
C THR A 297 -5.69 -3.25 -5.80
N HIS A 298 -4.83 -2.26 -5.60
CA HIS A 298 -4.95 -0.97 -6.27
C HIS A 298 -5.00 -1.06 -7.81
N THR A 299 -4.39 -2.08 -8.40
CA THR A 299 -4.42 -2.26 -9.87
C THR A 299 -5.81 -2.62 -10.39
N ASP A 300 -6.71 -3.09 -9.52
CA ASP A 300 -8.09 -3.47 -9.84
C ASP A 300 -9.04 -2.25 -9.92
N LEU A 301 -8.67 -1.13 -9.29
CA LEU A 301 -9.55 0.04 -9.15
C LEU A 301 -9.97 0.62 -10.50
N ALA A 302 -9.03 0.79 -11.43
CA ALA A 302 -9.32 1.36 -12.75
C ALA A 302 -10.38 0.53 -13.50
N PHE A 303 -10.22 -0.79 -13.54
CA PHE A 303 -11.19 -1.66 -14.19
C PHE A 303 -12.53 -1.66 -13.44
N THR A 304 -12.49 -1.64 -12.11
CA THR A 304 -13.69 -1.55 -11.26
C THR A 304 -14.52 -0.30 -11.57
N PHE A 305 -13.89 0.87 -11.70
CA PHE A 305 -14.60 2.12 -12.01
C PHE A 305 -15.27 2.07 -13.38
N PHE A 306 -14.60 1.51 -14.39
CA PHE A 306 -15.20 1.31 -15.71
C PHE A 306 -16.46 0.46 -15.63
N ARG A 307 -16.43 -0.65 -14.87
CA ARG A 307 -17.61 -1.52 -14.67
C ARG A 307 -18.73 -0.82 -13.90
N MET A 308 -18.40 -0.09 -12.82
CA MET A 308 -19.37 0.68 -12.04
C MET A 308 -20.10 1.74 -12.86
N LEU A 309 -19.36 2.38 -13.77
CA LEU A 309 -19.88 3.40 -14.70
C LEU A 309 -20.50 2.80 -15.96
N GLN A 310 -20.55 1.47 -16.08
CA GLN A 310 -21.09 0.73 -17.23
C GLN A 310 -20.41 1.12 -18.56
N LEU A 311 -19.11 1.42 -18.50
CA LEU A 311 -18.28 1.77 -19.65
C LEU A 311 -17.69 0.50 -20.29
N PRO A 312 -17.33 0.52 -21.58
CA PRO A 312 -16.61 -0.57 -22.23
C PRO A 312 -15.28 -0.88 -21.53
N ASP A 313 -14.95 -2.15 -21.34
CA ASP A 313 -13.73 -2.58 -20.66
C ASP A 313 -12.47 -1.93 -21.26
N LYS A 314 -11.68 -1.24 -20.43
CA LYS A 314 -10.37 -0.71 -20.82
C LYS A 314 -9.39 -1.88 -21.02
N LYS A 315 -8.86 -2.00 -22.23
CA LYS A 315 -7.79 -2.94 -22.58
C LYS A 315 -6.46 -2.47 -21.99
N GLY A 316 -5.52 -3.40 -21.81
CA GLY A 316 -4.16 -3.11 -21.35
C GLY A 316 -4.02 -2.88 -19.84
N LEU A 317 -5.02 -3.26 -19.03
CA LEU A 317 -4.92 -3.15 -17.57
C LEU A 317 -4.34 -4.45 -16.96
N ASP A 318 -3.57 -4.32 -15.90
CA ASP A 318 -2.99 -5.46 -15.18
C ASP A 318 -3.93 -6.05 -14.12
N GLY A 319 -4.84 -5.24 -13.56
CA GLY A 319 -5.86 -5.69 -12.61
C GLY A 319 -7.13 -6.26 -13.26
N ILE A 320 -8.01 -6.78 -12.41
CA ILE A 320 -9.38 -7.24 -12.71
C ILE A 320 -10.41 -6.36 -12.01
N ALA A 321 -11.70 -6.50 -12.33
CA ALA A 321 -12.73 -5.75 -11.62
C ALA A 321 -13.01 -6.38 -10.25
N ILE A 322 -13.03 -5.56 -9.20
CA ILE A 322 -13.43 -5.97 -7.85
C ILE A 322 -14.89 -6.45 -7.89
N PRO A 323 -15.21 -7.64 -7.34
CA PRO A 323 -16.57 -8.12 -7.31
C PRO A 323 -17.41 -7.32 -6.31
N ILE A 324 -18.47 -6.67 -6.80
CA ILE A 324 -19.36 -5.78 -6.00
C ILE A 324 -20.77 -6.36 -5.76
N THR A 325 -21.03 -7.58 -6.21
CA THR A 325 -22.31 -8.28 -5.98
C THR A 325 -22.04 -9.58 -5.23
N GLN A 326 -23.02 -10.07 -4.46
CA GLN A 326 -22.87 -11.33 -3.73
C GLN A 326 -22.50 -12.48 -4.67
N ALA A 327 -23.22 -12.63 -5.79
CA ALA A 327 -22.94 -13.67 -6.77
C ALA A 327 -21.52 -13.58 -7.37
N ALA A 328 -21.01 -12.37 -7.62
CA ALA A 328 -19.64 -12.19 -8.12
C ALA A 328 -18.58 -12.49 -7.06
N MET A 329 -18.87 -12.21 -5.78
CA MET A 329 -17.98 -12.57 -4.67
C MET A 329 -17.96 -14.07 -4.44
N ASP A 330 -19.12 -14.73 -4.44
CA ASP A 330 -19.24 -16.18 -4.29
C ASP A 330 -18.53 -16.93 -5.43
N ALA A 331 -18.56 -16.37 -6.65
CA ALA A 331 -17.86 -16.94 -7.81
C ALA A 331 -16.33 -16.95 -7.67
N GLN A 332 -15.74 -16.13 -6.79
CA GLN A 332 -14.29 -16.13 -6.55
C GLN A 332 -13.80 -17.43 -5.91
N HIS A 333 -14.66 -18.21 -5.25
CA HIS A 333 -14.29 -19.55 -4.76
C HIS A 333 -13.97 -20.53 -5.91
N ILE A 334 -14.47 -20.27 -7.12
CA ILE A 334 -14.27 -21.16 -8.28
C ILE A 334 -12.97 -20.82 -9.02
N ARG A 335 -12.64 -19.53 -9.12
CA ARG A 335 -11.38 -19.03 -9.71
C ARG A 335 -10.87 -17.84 -8.92
N PRO A 336 -10.15 -18.09 -7.82
CA PRO A 336 -9.68 -17.00 -6.98
C PRO A 336 -8.55 -16.24 -7.67
N SER A 337 -8.57 -14.92 -7.58
CA SER A 337 -7.32 -14.16 -7.62
C SER A 337 -6.62 -14.40 -6.28
N GLU A 338 -5.64 -15.30 -6.23
CA GLU A 338 -4.99 -15.63 -4.95
C GLU A 338 -3.73 -14.81 -4.68
N HIS A 339 -3.21 -14.09 -5.66
CA HIS A 339 -1.90 -13.43 -5.58
C HIS A 339 -2.00 -11.91 -5.53
N VAL A 340 -1.01 -11.32 -4.88
CA VAL A 340 -0.70 -9.89 -4.92
C VAL A 340 0.80 -9.76 -5.14
N ASN A 341 1.19 -8.96 -6.14
CA ASN A 341 2.56 -8.53 -6.34
C ASN A 341 2.84 -7.30 -5.47
N ILE A 342 3.93 -7.34 -4.69
CA ILE A 342 4.40 -6.21 -3.90
C ILE A 342 5.86 -5.93 -4.26
N GLU A 343 6.18 -4.67 -4.48
CA GLU A 343 7.53 -4.26 -4.84
C GLU A 343 7.92 -2.91 -4.24
N THR A 344 9.22 -2.76 -3.99
CA THR A 344 9.78 -1.46 -3.64
C THR A 344 11.21 -1.36 -4.13
N TRP A 345 11.66 -0.12 -4.33
CA TRP A 345 13.05 0.20 -4.64
C TRP A 345 13.52 1.37 -3.81
N GLY A 346 14.83 1.45 -3.61
CA GLY A 346 15.44 2.63 -3.01
C GLY A 346 15.83 2.43 -1.56
N THR A 347 15.86 3.55 -0.83
CA THR A 347 16.17 3.57 0.59
C THR A 347 14.93 3.36 1.45
N GLY A 348 15.12 2.65 2.56
CA GLY A 348 14.20 2.72 3.68
C GLY A 348 14.29 4.07 4.40
N SER A 349 13.33 4.37 5.26
CA SER A 349 13.43 5.47 6.23
C SER A 349 13.64 4.88 7.63
N PRO A 350 14.63 5.29 8.44
CA PRO A 350 14.79 4.78 9.80
C PRO A 350 13.56 5.09 10.68
N SER A 351 13.00 6.29 10.53
CA SER A 351 11.83 6.77 11.25
C SER A 351 11.34 8.08 10.60
N GLU A 352 10.03 8.24 10.49
CA GLU A 352 9.34 9.49 10.13
C GLU A 352 8.82 10.21 11.39
N ASN A 353 9.19 9.77 12.60
CA ASN A 353 8.75 10.41 13.84
C ASN A 353 9.42 11.77 14.06
N PRO A 354 8.67 12.89 14.01
CA PRO A 354 9.25 14.21 14.20
C PRO A 354 9.67 14.51 15.65
N LEU A 355 9.19 13.74 16.63
CA LEU A 355 9.53 13.91 18.05
C LEU A 355 10.88 13.29 18.41
N LEU A 356 11.44 12.48 17.50
CA LEU A 356 12.73 11.84 17.64
C LEU A 356 13.70 12.55 16.68
N HIS A 357 14.20 13.71 17.07
CA HIS A 357 15.29 14.35 16.34
C HIS A 357 16.59 13.54 16.53
N GLU A 358 17.34 13.34 15.45
CA GLU A 358 18.72 12.85 15.50
C GLU A 358 19.60 13.90 16.22
N ASP A 359 19.78 13.77 17.52
CA ASP A 359 21.06 14.12 18.16
C ASP A 359 21.30 13.24 19.40
N ASP A 360 22.57 12.89 19.63
CA ASP A 360 23.15 12.28 20.84
C ASP A 360 23.21 10.74 21.07
N SER A 361 23.45 9.88 20.08
CA SER A 361 24.09 8.56 20.41
C SER A 361 24.84 7.77 19.33
N ILE A 362 25.04 8.26 18.10
CA ILE A 362 25.96 7.61 17.15
C ILE A 362 27.10 8.58 16.83
N ASN A 363 28.22 8.39 17.52
CA ASN A 363 29.49 9.05 17.26
C ASN A 363 29.88 8.88 15.78
N SER A 364 29.79 9.95 15.00
CA SER A 364 30.71 10.20 13.90
C SER A 364 31.01 11.69 13.85
N GLU A 365 32.16 12.06 14.40
CA GLU A 365 32.80 13.35 14.16
C GLU A 365 32.97 13.53 12.65
N GLU A 366 32.22 14.49 12.08
CA GLU A 366 32.43 15.21 10.81
C GLU A 366 31.09 15.38 10.07
N SER A 367 30.45 16.55 10.25
CA SER A 367 29.77 17.30 9.19
C SER A 367 28.93 18.44 9.80
N GLU A 368 29.51 19.64 9.87
CA GLU A 368 28.76 20.89 10.00
C GLU A 368 27.76 21.03 8.83
N THR A 369 26.48 20.73 9.07
CA THR A 369 25.26 21.22 8.37
C THR A 369 24.05 20.37 8.79
N THR A 370 23.61 20.54 10.05
CA THR A 370 22.45 19.85 10.63
C THR A 370 21.13 20.43 10.08
N ARG A 371 20.72 19.90 8.93
CA ARG A 371 19.30 19.73 8.56
C ARG A 371 18.99 18.26 8.76
N SER A 372 17.85 17.94 9.37
CA SER A 372 17.28 16.58 9.44
C SER A 372 17.49 15.85 8.12
N LYS A 373 18.55 15.04 8.03
CA LYS A 373 18.76 14.13 6.93
C LYS A 373 18.22 12.83 7.48
N ILE A 374 16.97 12.50 7.13
CA ILE A 374 16.53 11.10 7.12
C ILE A 374 17.54 10.36 6.24
N THR A 375 18.61 9.83 6.82
CA THR A 375 19.64 9.13 6.07
C THR A 375 19.03 7.79 5.68
N GLY A 376 18.67 7.69 4.40
CA GLY A 376 17.92 6.54 3.92
C GLY A 376 18.71 5.25 4.14
N ILE A 377 18.09 4.26 4.81
CA ILE A 377 18.70 2.96 5.03
C ILE A 377 18.85 2.26 3.68
N GLN A 378 20.08 1.89 3.33
CA GLN A 378 20.40 1.21 2.08
C GLN A 378 19.79 -0.21 2.05
N ASN A 379 19.79 -0.83 0.87
CA ASN A 379 19.34 -2.21 0.67
C ASN A 379 17.87 -2.47 1.02
N ASN A 380 16.98 -1.50 0.74
CA ASN A 380 15.54 -1.65 0.96
C ASN A 380 14.76 -2.18 -0.25
N THR A 381 15.43 -2.46 -1.36
CA THR A 381 14.79 -3.00 -2.58
C THR A 381 14.39 -4.47 -2.38
N TYR A 382 13.15 -4.82 -2.72
CA TYR A 382 12.65 -6.20 -2.69
C TYR A 382 11.54 -6.43 -3.73
N LYS A 383 11.35 -7.70 -4.07
CA LYS A 383 10.13 -8.22 -4.73
C LYS A 383 9.44 -9.18 -3.78
N ALA A 384 8.12 -9.16 -3.74
CA ALA A 384 7.32 -9.92 -2.81
C ALA A 384 6.01 -10.42 -3.43
N LEU A 385 5.55 -11.55 -2.90
CA LEU A 385 4.33 -12.24 -3.24
C LEU A 385 3.52 -12.41 -1.96
N ARG A 386 2.31 -11.86 -1.94
CA ARG A 386 1.30 -12.26 -0.96
C ARG A 386 0.35 -13.22 -1.66
N LEU A 387 0.14 -14.38 -1.06
CA LEU A 387 -0.67 -15.46 -1.63
C LEU A 387 -1.73 -15.91 -0.62
N ILE A 388 -3.01 -15.91 -1.01
CA ILE A 388 -4.14 -16.22 -0.14
C ILE A 388 -5.10 -17.13 -0.91
N GLY A 389 -5.22 -18.37 -0.45
CA GLY A 389 -6.22 -19.34 -0.92
C GLY A 389 -7.07 -19.83 0.25
N ASP A 390 -8.03 -20.72 -0.03
CA ASP A 390 -9.00 -21.19 0.99
C ASP A 390 -8.35 -21.87 2.21
N ARG A 391 -7.16 -22.45 2.05
CA ARG A 391 -6.45 -23.22 3.09
C ARG A 391 -5.05 -22.71 3.42
N TYR A 392 -4.63 -21.60 2.84
CA TYR A 392 -3.29 -21.05 3.06
C TYR A 392 -3.26 -19.54 2.88
N SER A 393 -2.31 -18.93 3.58
CA SER A 393 -2.07 -17.51 3.54
C SER A 393 -0.58 -17.32 3.70
N PHE A 394 0.14 -17.09 2.62
CA PHE A 394 1.59 -16.98 2.62
C PHE A 394 2.04 -15.57 2.25
N TYR A 395 3.13 -15.16 2.85
CA TYR A 395 3.93 -14.03 2.41
C TYR A 395 5.32 -14.55 2.03
N TYR A 396 5.80 -14.23 0.83
CA TYR A 396 7.11 -14.60 0.34
C TYR A 396 7.83 -13.40 -0.27
N SER A 397 9.14 -13.26 -0.06
CA SER A 397 9.90 -12.15 -0.64
C SER A 397 11.38 -12.43 -0.79
N ILE A 398 12.01 -11.61 -1.64
CA ILE A 398 13.41 -11.67 -2.00
C ILE A 398 13.95 -10.24 -2.02
N TRP A 399 15.00 -10.01 -1.25
CA TRP A 399 15.68 -8.71 -1.20
C TRP A 399 16.74 -8.60 -2.27
N CYS A 400 17.16 -7.36 -2.54
CA CYS A 400 18.34 -7.11 -3.36
C CYS A 400 19.65 -7.69 -2.77
N THR A 401 19.65 -8.08 -1.49
CA THR A 401 20.73 -8.85 -0.85
C THR A 401 20.65 -10.36 -1.12
N ASN A 402 19.67 -10.81 -1.91
CA ASN A 402 19.29 -12.21 -2.18
C ASN A 402 18.82 -13.00 -0.95
N GLU A 403 18.66 -12.36 0.20
CA GLU A 403 18.02 -12.97 1.36
C GLU A 403 16.51 -13.12 1.12
N HIS A 404 15.96 -14.20 1.65
CA HIS A 404 14.56 -14.58 1.45
C HIS A 404 13.77 -14.58 2.75
N GLU A 405 12.46 -14.36 2.62
CA GLU A 405 11.53 -14.49 3.73
C GLU A 405 10.26 -15.20 3.31
N LEU A 406 9.76 -16.04 4.20
CA LEU A 406 8.52 -16.80 4.04
C LEU A 406 7.82 -16.86 5.39
N TYR A 407 6.58 -16.38 5.44
CA TYR A 407 5.72 -16.49 6.61
C TYR A 407 4.43 -17.22 6.25
N ASP A 408 4.00 -18.11 7.14
CA ASP A 408 2.65 -18.65 7.14
C ASP A 408 1.73 -17.73 7.92
N MET A 409 1.04 -16.83 7.22
CA MET A 409 0.17 -15.82 7.79
C MET A 409 -1.09 -16.40 8.46
N THR A 410 -1.38 -17.69 8.26
CA THR A 410 -2.47 -18.37 8.99
C THR A 410 -2.06 -18.64 10.43
N GLU A 411 -0.81 -19.07 10.65
CA GLU A 411 -0.26 -19.40 11.98
C GLU A 411 0.54 -18.24 12.59
N ASP A 412 1.07 -17.36 11.75
CA ASP A 412 1.95 -16.24 12.08
C ASP A 412 1.44 -14.93 11.43
N PRO A 413 0.26 -14.43 11.83
CA PRO A 413 -0.38 -13.26 11.22
C PRO A 413 0.42 -11.97 11.43
N TYR A 414 1.27 -11.94 12.46
CA TYR A 414 2.13 -10.80 12.77
C TYR A 414 3.46 -10.83 12.02
N GLN A 415 3.72 -11.90 11.26
CA GLN A 415 4.99 -12.21 10.62
C GLN A 415 6.06 -12.11 11.68
N MET A 416 6.44 -13.17 12.36
CA MET A 416 7.47 -13.19 13.40
C MET A 416 8.43 -14.36 13.25
N ASN A 417 8.02 -15.40 12.50
CA ASN A 417 8.77 -16.61 12.26
C ASN A 417 9.08 -16.79 10.77
N ASN A 418 10.25 -16.30 10.32
CA ASN A 418 10.69 -16.52 8.94
C ASN A 418 11.11 -18.00 8.73
N LEU A 419 10.27 -18.75 8.02
CA LEU A 419 10.45 -20.18 7.74
C LEU A 419 11.69 -20.48 6.87
N VAL A 420 12.21 -19.48 6.14
CA VAL A 420 13.35 -19.61 5.24
C VAL A 420 14.50 -18.68 5.63
N SER A 421 14.64 -18.33 6.91
CA SER A 421 15.65 -17.38 7.38
C SER A 421 17.12 -17.70 7.03
N LYS A 422 17.41 -18.96 6.71
CA LYS A 422 18.75 -19.42 6.30
C LYS A 422 18.98 -19.34 4.78
N LEU A 423 17.95 -18.99 4.01
CA LEU A 423 17.98 -18.89 2.56
C LEU A 423 18.53 -17.51 2.15
N THR A 424 19.86 -17.39 2.19
CA THR A 424 20.59 -16.18 1.80
C THR A 424 20.99 -16.18 0.31
N ASP A 425 20.84 -17.32 -0.37
CA ASP A 425 21.04 -17.48 -1.80
C ASP A 425 20.21 -18.69 -2.30
N ALA A 426 19.74 -18.63 -3.54
CA ALA A 426 18.90 -19.66 -4.15
C ALA A 426 19.56 -21.05 -4.20
N SER A 427 20.90 -21.16 -4.20
CA SER A 427 21.61 -22.45 -4.16
C SER A 427 21.35 -23.25 -2.87
N LEU A 428 20.81 -22.61 -1.83
CA LEU A 428 20.48 -23.24 -0.56
C LEU A 428 19.04 -23.80 -0.52
N MET A 429 18.20 -23.53 -1.53
CA MET A 429 16.82 -24.03 -1.59
C MET A 429 16.70 -25.56 -1.38
N PRO A 430 17.56 -26.42 -1.97
CA PRO A 430 17.48 -27.87 -1.75
C PRO A 430 17.75 -28.32 -0.30
N LYS A 431 18.33 -27.45 0.53
CA LYS A 431 18.68 -27.72 1.93
C LYS A 431 17.64 -27.19 2.93
N LEU A 432 16.53 -26.63 2.43
CA LEU A 432 15.44 -26.15 3.29
C LEU A 432 14.83 -27.31 4.08
N ALA A 433 14.64 -27.09 5.37
CA ALA A 433 13.99 -28.02 6.28
C ALA A 433 12.60 -27.49 6.68
N GLY A 434 11.69 -28.39 7.01
CA GLY A 434 10.30 -28.04 7.33
C GLY A 434 9.35 -28.29 6.17
N THR A 435 8.06 -28.09 6.43
CA THR A 435 6.97 -28.43 5.52
C THR A 435 5.90 -27.37 5.53
N LEU A 436 5.25 -27.15 4.39
CA LEU A 436 4.00 -26.39 4.24
C LEU A 436 3.09 -27.15 3.29
N LEU A 437 1.78 -27.19 3.60
CA LEU A 437 0.78 -27.90 2.79
C LEU A 437 1.20 -29.34 2.48
N ASP A 438 1.68 -30.07 3.49
CA ASP A 438 2.15 -31.46 3.38
C ASP A 438 3.32 -31.69 2.40
N ARG A 439 4.05 -30.63 2.06
CA ARG A 439 5.19 -30.67 1.13
C ARG A 439 6.43 -30.06 1.78
N PRO A 440 7.63 -30.63 1.56
CA PRO A 440 8.89 -30.02 1.99
C PRO A 440 9.03 -28.58 1.49
N LEU A 441 9.58 -27.69 2.32
CA LEU A 441 9.85 -26.31 1.90
C LEU A 441 10.74 -26.23 0.65
N SER A 442 11.67 -27.19 0.49
CA SER A 442 12.49 -27.32 -0.72
C SER A 442 11.69 -27.53 -2.00
N GLN A 443 10.43 -27.98 -1.91
CA GLN A 443 9.51 -28.14 -3.05
C GLN A 443 8.47 -27.01 -3.12
N VAL A 444 8.12 -26.38 -1.99
CA VAL A 444 7.16 -25.25 -1.96
C VAL A 444 7.81 -23.96 -2.47
N VAL A 445 9.01 -23.62 -1.98
CA VAL A 445 9.68 -22.36 -2.29
C VAL A 445 9.96 -22.16 -3.78
N PRO A 446 10.43 -23.18 -4.56
CA PRO A 446 10.60 -23.03 -6.00
C PRO A 446 9.34 -22.61 -6.78
N ARG A 447 8.14 -22.94 -6.26
CA ARG A 447 6.85 -22.55 -6.86
C ARG A 447 6.51 -21.10 -6.57
N LEU A 448 6.74 -20.66 -5.32
CA LEU A 448 6.57 -19.27 -4.92
C LEU A 448 7.54 -18.36 -5.69
N ASP A 449 8.79 -18.80 -5.84
CA ASP A 449 9.82 -18.11 -6.63
C ASP A 449 9.45 -18.02 -8.12
N ALA A 450 8.99 -19.13 -8.73
CA ALA A 450 8.55 -19.12 -10.12
C ALA A 450 7.32 -18.23 -10.36
N LEU A 451 6.37 -18.19 -9.42
CA LEU A 451 5.23 -17.30 -9.50
C LEU A 451 5.65 -15.83 -9.36
N LEU A 452 6.55 -15.53 -8.42
CA LEU A 452 7.13 -14.20 -8.27
C LEU A 452 7.93 -13.77 -9.51
N LEU A 453 8.63 -14.70 -10.17
CA LEU A 453 9.33 -14.45 -11.44
C LEU A 453 8.38 -14.05 -12.57
N VAL A 454 7.17 -14.61 -12.62
CA VAL A 454 6.13 -14.13 -13.55
C VAL A 454 5.67 -12.73 -13.15
N LEU A 455 5.34 -12.53 -11.88
CA LEU A 455 4.69 -11.30 -11.41
C LEU A 455 5.59 -10.06 -11.46
N LYS A 456 6.90 -10.20 -11.24
CA LYS A 456 7.83 -9.06 -11.24
C LYS A 456 7.97 -8.35 -12.59
N SER A 457 7.49 -8.95 -13.67
CA SER A 457 7.57 -8.44 -15.05
C SER A 457 6.27 -8.66 -15.84
N CYS A 458 5.19 -9.04 -15.15
CA CYS A 458 3.94 -9.39 -15.79
C CYS A 458 3.32 -8.19 -16.52
N LYS A 459 2.47 -8.50 -17.50
CA LYS A 459 1.55 -7.55 -18.13
C LYS A 459 0.22 -8.22 -18.41
N GLU A 460 -0.85 -7.47 -18.26
CA GLU A 460 -2.23 -7.84 -18.57
C GLU A 460 -2.59 -9.22 -18.02
N ARG A 461 -2.89 -10.19 -18.91
CA ARG A 461 -3.29 -11.55 -18.53
C ARG A 461 -2.28 -12.23 -17.61
N ASN A 462 -0.97 -12.01 -17.79
CA ASN A 462 0.02 -12.64 -16.93
C ASN A 462 0.00 -12.06 -15.50
N CYS A 463 -0.45 -10.81 -15.33
CA CYS A 463 -0.67 -10.24 -14.00
C CYS A 463 -1.98 -10.73 -13.38
N ARG A 464 -3.01 -10.98 -14.19
CA ARG A 464 -4.34 -11.44 -13.73
C ARG A 464 -4.39 -12.94 -13.44
N ASP A 465 -3.62 -13.73 -14.20
CA ASP A 465 -3.59 -15.19 -14.17
C ASP A 465 -2.12 -15.67 -14.33
N PRO A 466 -1.28 -15.48 -13.31
CA PRO A 466 0.14 -15.82 -13.38
C PRO A 466 0.37 -17.34 -13.47
N TRP A 467 -0.56 -18.15 -12.96
CA TRP A 467 -0.49 -19.61 -13.14
C TRP A 467 -0.65 -20.02 -14.60
N TRP A 468 -1.50 -19.35 -15.37
CA TRP A 468 -1.57 -19.58 -16.82
C TRP A 468 -0.25 -19.27 -17.54
N ALA A 469 0.51 -18.28 -17.09
CA ALA A 469 1.81 -17.97 -17.68
C ALA A 469 2.80 -19.14 -17.52
N LEU A 470 2.69 -19.90 -16.42
CA LEU A 470 3.48 -21.10 -16.14
C LEU A 470 2.86 -22.37 -16.74
N HIS A 471 1.52 -22.49 -16.76
CA HIS A 471 0.77 -23.69 -17.14
C HIS A 471 -0.31 -23.36 -18.17
N ARG A 472 0.10 -23.15 -19.41
CA ARG A 472 -0.80 -22.69 -20.49
C ARG A 472 -1.92 -23.66 -20.87
N GLN A 473 -1.82 -24.91 -20.42
CA GLN A 473 -2.86 -25.94 -20.60
C GLN A 473 -4.09 -25.68 -19.73
N GLY A 474 -3.98 -24.81 -18.70
CA GLY A 474 -5.11 -24.41 -17.86
C GLY A 474 -5.51 -25.45 -16.83
N ASN A 475 -4.57 -26.28 -16.38
CA ASN A 475 -4.75 -27.32 -15.37
C ASN A 475 -4.20 -26.94 -13.99
N VAL A 476 -3.55 -25.78 -13.86
CA VAL A 476 -3.02 -25.23 -12.62
C VAL A 476 -3.58 -23.83 -12.46
N HIS A 477 -4.33 -23.60 -11.38
CA HIS A 477 -4.98 -22.32 -11.08
C HIS A 477 -4.63 -21.77 -9.69
N SER A 478 -3.94 -22.58 -8.88
CA SER A 478 -3.59 -22.27 -7.51
C SER A 478 -2.23 -22.87 -7.13
N LEU A 479 -1.66 -22.45 -6.00
CA LEU A 479 -0.49 -23.12 -5.42
C LEU A 479 -0.76 -24.59 -5.11
N VAL A 480 -1.98 -24.95 -4.66
CA VAL A 480 -2.32 -26.36 -4.36
C VAL A 480 -2.23 -27.22 -5.62
N ASP A 481 -2.71 -26.74 -6.77
CA ASP A 481 -2.57 -27.45 -8.04
C ASP A 481 -1.09 -27.57 -8.44
N ALA A 482 -0.34 -26.47 -8.26
CA ALA A 482 1.08 -26.42 -8.57
C ALA A 482 1.90 -27.41 -7.73
N LEU A 483 1.47 -27.71 -6.50
CA LEU A 483 2.16 -28.63 -5.58
C LEU A 483 2.12 -30.10 -5.99
N ASN A 484 1.41 -30.45 -7.07
CA ASN A 484 1.45 -31.79 -7.64
C ASN A 484 2.91 -32.22 -7.94
N PRO A 485 3.36 -33.40 -7.47
CA PRO A 485 4.74 -33.88 -7.67
C PRO A 485 5.18 -33.96 -9.14
N LEU A 486 4.24 -34.10 -10.07
CA LEU A 486 4.51 -34.08 -11.51
C LEU A 486 5.28 -32.82 -11.96
N TYR A 487 5.15 -31.71 -11.23
CA TYR A 487 5.76 -30.43 -11.57
C TYR A 487 7.05 -30.13 -10.81
N ASP A 488 7.52 -31.02 -9.92
CA ASP A 488 8.70 -30.74 -9.06
C ASP A 488 9.94 -30.38 -9.88
N GLU A 489 10.32 -31.23 -10.83
CA GLU A 489 11.48 -31.00 -11.71
C GLU A 489 11.32 -29.73 -12.56
N PHE A 490 10.09 -29.39 -12.96
CA PHE A 490 9.80 -28.18 -13.71
C PHE A 490 10.10 -26.91 -12.88
N TYR A 491 9.60 -26.86 -11.64
CA TYR A 491 9.80 -25.72 -10.75
C TYR A 491 11.26 -25.62 -10.28
N ASP A 492 11.93 -26.75 -10.03
CA ASP A 492 13.34 -26.76 -9.66
C ASP A 492 14.23 -26.15 -10.76
N ARG A 493 13.91 -26.43 -12.03
CA ARG A 493 14.64 -25.91 -13.20
C ARG A 493 14.30 -24.46 -13.58
N GLN A 494 13.26 -23.85 -13.01
CA GLN A 494 12.97 -22.44 -13.27
C GLN A 494 14.16 -21.57 -12.85
N ALA A 495 14.45 -20.56 -13.67
CA ALA A 495 15.34 -19.49 -13.27
C ALA A 495 14.87 -18.90 -11.94
N LYS A 496 15.81 -18.54 -11.06
CA LYS A 496 15.48 -18.00 -9.73
C LYS A 496 15.50 -16.49 -9.73
N VAL A 497 14.55 -15.87 -9.04
CA VAL A 497 14.58 -14.42 -8.83
C VAL A 497 15.80 -14.09 -7.98
N ARG A 498 16.59 -13.12 -8.45
CA ARG A 498 17.83 -12.70 -7.80
C ARG A 498 18.20 -11.30 -8.23
N PHE A 499 19.02 -10.65 -7.44
CA PHE A 499 19.58 -9.35 -7.76
C PHE A 499 21.11 -9.45 -7.85
N SER A 500 21.69 -8.74 -8.81
CA SER A 500 23.15 -8.58 -8.89
C SER A 500 23.63 -7.37 -8.09
N LYS A 501 22.75 -6.42 -7.77
CA LYS A 501 23.06 -5.22 -6.98
C LYS A 501 21.82 -4.63 -6.30
N CYS A 502 22.01 -4.07 -5.11
CA CYS A 502 21.04 -3.17 -4.47
C CYS A 502 21.14 -1.76 -5.07
N THR A 503 20.17 -1.38 -5.90
CA THR A 503 20.09 -0.04 -6.53
C THR A 503 19.01 0.83 -5.90
N GLN A 504 19.16 2.14 -6.09
CA GLN A 504 18.25 3.14 -5.53
C GLN A 504 16.95 3.33 -6.30
N GLY A 505 16.75 2.59 -7.38
CA GLY A 505 15.57 2.64 -8.22
C GLY A 505 15.43 1.38 -9.05
N TYR A 506 14.35 1.32 -9.83
CA TYR A 506 14.08 0.22 -10.74
C TYR A 506 15.04 0.25 -11.94
N LEU A 507 15.95 -0.71 -11.98
CA LEU A 507 16.97 -0.88 -13.02
C LEU A 507 17.04 -2.37 -13.38
N VAL A 508 16.43 -2.71 -14.52
CA VAL A 508 16.14 -4.10 -14.94
C VAL A 508 17.42 -4.95 -15.05
N GLU A 509 18.53 -4.35 -15.47
CA GLU A 509 19.82 -5.01 -15.59
C GLU A 509 20.37 -5.59 -14.27
N PHE A 510 19.88 -5.08 -13.12
CA PHE A 510 20.27 -5.58 -11.80
C PHE A 510 19.27 -6.56 -11.19
N GLU A 511 18.12 -6.80 -11.82
CA GLU A 511 17.07 -7.67 -11.30
C GLU A 511 17.18 -9.12 -11.79
N GLY A 512 18.28 -9.51 -12.44
CA GLY A 512 18.49 -10.89 -12.88
C GLY A 512 17.40 -11.37 -13.87
N PRO A 513 17.01 -12.65 -13.83
CA PRO A 513 15.99 -13.21 -14.73
C PRO A 513 14.66 -12.43 -14.69
N GLN A 514 14.06 -12.25 -15.86
CA GLN A 514 12.82 -11.50 -16.05
C GLN A 514 11.65 -12.37 -16.56
N THR A 515 11.90 -13.60 -16.95
CA THR A 515 10.91 -14.44 -17.61
C THR A 515 10.97 -15.86 -17.07
N ALA A 516 9.81 -16.39 -16.69
CA ALA A 516 9.64 -17.81 -16.40
C ALA A 516 9.49 -18.61 -17.70
N THR A 517 9.87 -19.89 -17.67
CA THR A 517 9.66 -20.81 -18.79
C THR A 517 8.33 -21.54 -18.59
N PRO A 518 7.40 -21.55 -19.57
CA PRO A 518 6.14 -22.28 -19.43
C PRO A 518 6.37 -23.80 -19.40
N TYR A 519 5.51 -24.52 -18.68
CA TYR A 519 5.47 -25.97 -18.66
C TYR A 519 5.19 -26.48 -20.09
N PRO A 520 5.97 -27.45 -20.59
CA PRO A 520 5.87 -27.91 -21.98
C PRO A 520 4.48 -28.47 -22.28
N SER A 521 3.91 -28.07 -23.41
CA SER A 521 2.77 -28.79 -24.01
C SER A 521 3.26 -30.15 -24.49
N LYS A 522 2.65 -31.23 -23.97
CA LYS A 522 2.87 -32.57 -24.53
C LYS A 522 2.30 -32.69 -25.94
#